data_AF-A0A533SK93-F1
#
_entry.id   AF-A0A533SK93-F1
#
_cell.length_a   1.000
_cell.length_b   1.000
_cell.length_c   1.000
_cell.angle_alpha   90.00
_cell.angle_beta   90.00
_cell.angle_gamma   90.00
#
_symmetry.space_group_name_H-M   'P 1'
#
loop_
_entity.id
_entity.type
_entity.pdbx_description
1 polymer ?
#
loop_
_entity_poly.entity_id
_entity_poly.type
_entity_poly.pdbx_seq_one_letter_code
_entity_poly.pdbx_strand_id
1 'polypeptide(L)'
;MSNDQTLPGNIVNKPIRSRYWILSAAILMFLVIVMGNITRVSDAAAACPDWPTCFGQLTFPADLSAQIAMLHRLLSGAALVVTAIAWGITAAHREGSTWVKRSLAAATLILLGQTGLGAGVVLLKSPALLSVLHLGLALTTFGLVLIALVAAFVHPATVIAKKAAIKTPFTHLTLATSLLVFVLLVSGALVTATETGAACGGWPLCNGGLPKNGAAWLAFGHRLITLVAAAFIIVQFLRAWQSQRSQPVQLSAATGALLLLVGQVLIGALKVQRGFPTDLVGLHAASAAALWGVQVVLAAGAWLSGRSAADELAESRQQRLPFGQRARDFLMLNKPIIVLLLLVTTYAGMVVGLKALPGFWVTFWTMIGGALAAGGSSALNQYIDRELDKNMQRTAKRPLPDGRLTPAEGLAYGLGACLLSFFLMAGFVNLLAAILSLAGMIYYV
;
A
#
# COMPACT_ATOMS: atom_id res chain seq x y z
N MET A 1 30.90 12.51 46.31
CA MET A 1 29.50 12.08 46.58
C MET A 1 28.57 13.15 46.04
N SER A 2 28.07 12.95 44.82
CA SER A 2 26.94 13.72 44.28
C SER A 2 26.11 12.75 43.45
N ASN A 3 24.89 12.52 43.93
CA ASN A 3 23.96 11.47 43.53
C ASN A 3 23.73 11.35 42.03
N ASP A 4 24.24 10.28 41.45
CA ASP A 4 23.75 9.71 40.20
C ASP A 4 22.52 8.85 40.55
N GLN A 5 21.34 9.46 40.53
CA GLN A 5 20.09 8.72 40.63
C GLN A 5 19.87 7.94 39.33
N THR A 6 20.43 6.74 39.31
CA THR A 6 20.10 5.66 38.40
C THR A 6 18.57 5.49 38.35
N LEU A 7 17.96 5.97 37.28
CA LEU A 7 16.58 5.61 36.94
C LEU A 7 16.52 4.08 36.80
N PRO A 8 15.56 3.40 37.46
CA PRO A 8 15.49 1.94 37.43
C PRO A 8 15.27 1.43 36.00
N GLY A 9 16.33 0.86 35.42
CA GLY A 9 16.42 0.35 34.06
C GLY A 9 15.67 -0.95 33.79
N ASN A 10 14.39 -1.08 34.18
CA ASN A 10 13.64 -2.32 33.95
C ASN A 10 12.15 -2.20 33.55
N ILE A 11 11.67 -1.01 33.18
CA ILE A 11 10.42 -0.88 32.39
C ILE A 11 10.81 -0.71 30.91
N VAL A 12 11.60 -1.66 30.42
CA VAL A 12 12.01 -1.73 29.01
C VAL A 12 10.77 -2.05 28.18
N ASN A 13 10.45 -1.16 27.24
CA ASN A 13 9.65 -1.30 26.02
C ASN A 13 9.24 -2.74 25.64
N LYS A 14 8.35 -3.37 26.42
CA LYS A 14 7.81 -4.68 26.03
C LYS A 14 6.91 -4.44 24.81
N PRO A 15 7.12 -5.18 23.73
CA PRO A 15 6.27 -5.04 22.57
C PRO A 15 4.83 -5.44 22.92
N ILE A 16 3.87 -4.80 22.26
CA ILE A 16 2.45 -5.14 22.43
C ILE A 16 2.26 -6.60 22.01
N ARG A 17 1.68 -7.44 22.88
CA ARG A 17 1.49 -8.87 22.62
C ARG A 17 0.57 -9.11 21.42
N SER A 18 -0.43 -8.25 21.23
CA SER A 18 -1.36 -8.31 20.10
C SER A 18 -0.78 -7.82 18.77
N ARG A 19 0.47 -7.35 18.68
CA ARG A 19 1.01 -6.74 17.44
C ARG A 19 0.89 -7.63 16.20
N TYR A 20 1.08 -8.94 16.34
CA TYR A 20 0.93 -9.88 15.23
C TYR A 20 -0.54 -10.16 14.88
N TRP A 21 -1.45 -10.11 15.86
CA TRP A 21 -2.90 -10.13 15.59
C TRP A 21 -3.35 -8.89 14.84
N ILE A 22 -2.81 -7.71 15.18
CA ILE A 22 -3.09 -6.46 14.47
C ILE A 22 -2.53 -6.52 13.03
N LEU A 23 -1.33 -7.10 12.84
CA LEU A 23 -0.75 -7.33 11.52
C LEU A 23 -1.63 -8.26 10.68
N SER A 24 -2.05 -9.39 11.25
CA SER A 24 -2.97 -10.33 10.59
C SER A 24 -4.30 -9.66 10.24
N ALA A 25 -4.85 -8.84 11.13
CA ALA A 25 -6.06 -8.06 10.85
C ALA A 25 -5.85 -7.10 9.67
N ALA A 26 -4.72 -6.39 9.61
CA ALA A 26 -4.41 -5.48 8.51
C ALA A 26 -4.31 -6.22 7.16
N ILE A 27 -3.63 -7.37 7.14
CA ILE A 27 -3.50 -8.21 5.94
C ILE A 27 -4.88 -8.72 5.51
N LEU A 28 -5.67 -9.27 6.44
CA LEU A 28 -7.02 -9.75 6.15
C LEU A 28 -7.93 -8.64 5.63
N MET A 29 -7.89 -7.44 6.24
CA MET A 29 -8.67 -6.30 5.76
C MET A 29 -8.30 -5.89 4.33
N PHE A 30 -7.01 -5.90 3.99
CA PHE A 30 -6.58 -5.65 2.61
C PHE A 30 -7.10 -6.73 1.66
N LEU A 31 -6.99 -8.01 2.03
CA LEU A 31 -7.51 -9.13 1.24
C LEU A 31 -9.04 -9.07 1.08
N VAL A 32 -9.79 -8.67 2.12
CA VAL A 32 -11.23 -8.47 2.06
C VAL A 32 -11.59 -7.39 1.06
N ILE A 33 -10.89 -6.26 1.05
CA ILE A 33 -11.14 -5.16 0.10
C ILE A 33 -10.82 -5.60 -1.34
N VAL A 34 -9.70 -6.30 -1.54
CA VAL A 34 -9.34 -6.86 -2.87
C VAL A 34 -10.38 -7.88 -3.33
N MET A 35 -10.77 -8.81 -2.46
CA MET A 35 -11.78 -9.82 -2.77
C MET A 35 -13.15 -9.19 -3.02
N GLY A 36 -13.52 -8.14 -2.30
CA GLY A 36 -14.76 -7.38 -2.54
C GLY A 36 -14.77 -6.65 -3.88
N ASN A 37 -13.60 -6.31 -4.42
CA ASN A 37 -13.49 -5.82 -5.78
C ASN A 37 -13.60 -6.96 -6.81
N ILE A 38 -12.98 -8.12 -6.52
CA ILE A 38 -13.13 -9.33 -7.36
C ILE A 38 -14.60 -9.73 -7.46
N THR A 39 -15.33 -9.77 -6.33
CA THR A 39 -16.75 -10.12 -6.33
C THR A 39 -17.60 -9.18 -7.18
N ARG A 40 -17.24 -7.88 -7.23
CA ARG A 40 -17.93 -6.90 -8.06
C ARG A 40 -17.60 -7.08 -9.54
N VAL A 41 -16.32 -7.18 -9.91
CA VAL A 41 -15.92 -7.25 -11.34
C VAL A 41 -16.29 -8.58 -12.00
N SER A 42 -16.58 -9.61 -11.22
CA SER A 42 -17.06 -10.91 -11.70
C SER A 42 -18.57 -11.11 -11.52
N ASP A 43 -19.32 -10.07 -11.13
CA ASP A 43 -20.75 -10.12 -10.78
C ASP A 43 -21.13 -11.22 -9.77
N ALA A 44 -20.16 -11.70 -8.98
CA ALA A 44 -20.31 -12.81 -8.05
C ALA A 44 -21.24 -12.45 -6.88
N ALA A 45 -21.38 -11.17 -6.54
CA ALA A 45 -22.30 -10.73 -5.49
C ALA A 45 -23.76 -11.17 -5.76
N ALA A 46 -24.17 -11.27 -7.03
CA ALA A 46 -25.50 -11.71 -7.42
C ALA A 46 -25.66 -13.23 -7.55
N ALA A 47 -24.56 -13.99 -7.49
CA ALA A 47 -24.58 -15.45 -7.66
C ALA A 47 -25.23 -16.19 -6.48
N CYS A 48 -25.25 -15.57 -5.30
CA CYS A 48 -25.89 -16.12 -4.10
C CYS A 48 -27.20 -15.37 -3.80
N PRO A 49 -28.36 -16.05 -3.78
CA PRO A 49 -29.66 -15.39 -3.58
C PRO A 49 -29.92 -14.97 -2.13
N ASP A 50 -29.19 -15.54 -1.18
CA ASP A 50 -29.36 -15.40 0.25
C ASP A 50 -28.07 -14.95 0.96
N TRP A 51 -28.23 -14.60 2.24
CA TRP A 51 -27.15 -14.21 3.14
C TRP A 51 -27.52 -14.63 4.58
N PRO A 52 -26.60 -15.19 5.38
CA PRO A 52 -25.16 -15.36 5.14
C PRO A 52 -24.81 -16.59 4.31
N THR A 53 -25.75 -17.49 4.07
CA THR A 53 -25.64 -18.70 3.26
C THR A 53 -25.69 -18.42 1.76
N CYS A 54 -25.33 -19.40 0.94
CA CYS A 54 -25.53 -19.40 -0.50
C CYS A 54 -26.30 -20.67 -0.89
N PHE A 55 -27.50 -20.52 -1.44
CA PHE A 55 -28.46 -21.61 -1.67
C PHE A 55 -28.79 -22.37 -0.38
N GLY A 56 -28.89 -21.66 0.75
CA GLY A 56 -29.19 -22.25 2.07
C GLY A 56 -28.02 -22.98 2.72
N GLN A 57 -26.83 -23.00 2.11
CA GLN A 57 -25.64 -23.68 2.62
C GLN A 57 -24.52 -22.70 2.97
N LEU A 58 -23.73 -23.02 4.00
CA LEU A 58 -22.50 -22.29 4.34
C LEU A 58 -21.24 -22.87 3.65
N THR A 59 -21.40 -23.97 2.92
CA THR A 59 -20.34 -24.62 2.15
C THR A 59 -20.09 -23.89 0.83
N PHE A 60 -18.98 -24.24 0.17
CA PHE A 60 -18.67 -23.74 -1.17
C PHE A 60 -19.56 -24.41 -2.22
N PRO A 61 -20.37 -23.65 -2.99
CA PRO A 61 -21.16 -24.21 -4.08
C PRO A 61 -20.26 -24.66 -5.25
N ALA A 62 -20.82 -25.40 -6.21
CA ALA A 62 -20.08 -25.82 -7.40
C ALA A 62 -19.75 -24.66 -8.35
N ASP A 63 -20.63 -23.64 -8.42
CA ASP A 63 -20.45 -22.46 -9.26
C ASP A 63 -19.32 -21.55 -8.79
N LEU A 64 -18.45 -21.14 -9.71
CA LEU A 64 -17.26 -20.34 -9.39
C LEU A 64 -17.62 -18.95 -8.84
N SER A 65 -18.65 -18.29 -9.40
CA SER A 65 -19.07 -16.97 -8.95
C SER A 65 -19.64 -17.04 -7.52
N ALA A 66 -20.42 -18.07 -7.22
CA ALA A 66 -20.90 -18.34 -5.88
C ALA A 66 -19.74 -18.68 -4.89
N GLN A 67 -18.71 -19.39 -5.34
CA GLN A 67 -17.50 -19.62 -4.54
C GLN A 67 -16.76 -18.32 -4.21
N ILE A 68 -16.61 -17.41 -5.19
CA ILE A 68 -15.99 -16.09 -4.99
C ILE A 68 -16.77 -15.28 -3.94
N ALA A 69 -18.11 -15.29 -4.02
CA ALA A 69 -18.97 -14.63 -3.04
C ALA A 69 -18.81 -15.21 -1.63
N MET A 70 -18.81 -16.54 -1.50
CA MET A 70 -18.62 -17.22 -0.22
C MET A 70 -17.22 -16.99 0.35
N LEU A 71 -16.18 -16.97 -0.48
CA LEU A 71 -14.82 -16.68 -0.05
C LEU A 71 -14.69 -15.26 0.51
N HIS A 72 -15.32 -14.26 -0.13
CA HIS A 72 -15.38 -12.90 0.39
C HIS A 72 -16.07 -12.82 1.77
N ARG A 73 -17.19 -13.53 1.95
CA ARG A 73 -17.93 -13.60 3.22
C ARG A 73 -17.08 -14.24 4.32
N LEU A 74 -16.40 -15.35 4.01
CA LEU A 74 -15.52 -16.05 4.94
C LEU A 74 -14.35 -15.16 5.38
N LEU A 75 -13.68 -14.49 4.43
CA LEU A 75 -12.60 -13.55 4.74
C LEU A 75 -13.10 -12.37 5.58
N SER A 76 -14.31 -11.88 5.32
CA SER A 76 -14.91 -10.79 6.10
C SER A 76 -15.19 -11.20 7.55
N GLY A 77 -15.73 -12.41 7.75
CA GLY A 77 -15.92 -12.99 9.08
C GLY A 77 -14.59 -13.20 9.83
N ALA A 78 -13.57 -13.72 9.14
CA ALA A 78 -12.24 -13.88 9.70
C ALA A 78 -11.62 -12.53 10.10
N ALA A 79 -11.74 -11.49 9.25
CA ALA A 79 -11.25 -10.16 9.55
C ALA A 79 -11.91 -9.55 10.80
N LEU A 80 -13.22 -9.73 10.97
CA LEU A 80 -13.94 -9.33 12.19
C LEU A 80 -13.41 -10.05 13.42
N VAL A 81 -13.33 -11.38 13.38
CA VAL A 81 -12.88 -12.20 14.51
C VAL A 81 -11.44 -11.86 14.91
N VAL A 82 -10.52 -11.78 13.95
CA VAL A 82 -9.11 -11.45 14.19
C VAL A 82 -8.96 -10.04 14.76
N THR A 83 -9.73 -9.06 14.26
CA THR A 83 -9.72 -7.69 14.78
C THR A 83 -10.28 -7.63 16.21
N ALA A 84 -11.35 -8.37 16.50
CA ALA A 84 -11.94 -8.46 17.83
C ALA A 84 -10.99 -9.14 18.83
N ILE A 85 -10.27 -10.20 18.43
CA ILE A 85 -9.23 -10.85 19.24
C ILE A 85 -8.10 -9.85 19.54
N ALA A 86 -7.62 -9.13 18.51
CA ALA A 86 -6.59 -8.10 18.69
C ALA A 86 -7.03 -7.03 19.71
N TRP A 87 -8.28 -6.57 19.61
CA TRP A 87 -8.87 -5.64 20.58
C TRP A 87 -8.94 -6.24 21.99
N GLY A 88 -9.49 -7.44 22.14
CA GLY A 88 -9.66 -8.14 23.41
C GLY A 88 -8.35 -8.36 24.15
N ILE A 89 -7.31 -8.86 23.45
CA ILE A 89 -5.96 -9.05 24.03
C ILE A 89 -5.39 -7.72 24.52
N THR A 90 -5.48 -6.67 23.70
CA THR A 90 -4.96 -5.32 24.02
C THR A 90 -5.70 -4.70 25.21
N ALA A 91 -7.02 -4.90 25.28
CA ALA A 91 -7.86 -4.42 26.38
C ALA A 91 -7.57 -5.18 27.69
N ALA A 92 -7.53 -6.51 27.64
CA ALA A 92 -7.33 -7.39 28.80
C ALA A 92 -5.97 -7.18 29.48
N HIS A 93 -4.90 -7.04 28.69
CA HIS A 93 -3.55 -6.84 29.23
C HIS A 93 -3.26 -5.37 29.55
N ARG A 94 -4.23 -4.48 29.34
CA ARG A 94 -4.09 -3.01 29.44
C ARG A 94 -2.91 -2.46 28.63
N GLU A 95 -2.45 -3.19 27.61
CA GLU A 95 -1.27 -2.86 26.80
C GLU A 95 -1.55 -1.76 25.77
N GLY A 96 -0.48 -1.06 25.37
CA GLY A 96 -0.55 -0.06 24.31
C GLY A 96 -1.22 1.26 24.70
N SER A 97 -1.11 2.24 23.80
CA SER A 97 -1.74 3.54 23.96
C SER A 97 -3.27 3.44 23.92
N THR A 98 -3.96 4.39 24.56
CA THR A 98 -5.42 4.54 24.44
C THR A 98 -5.88 4.63 22.99
N TRP A 99 -5.02 5.15 22.09
CA TRP A 99 -5.27 5.19 20.64
C TRP A 99 -5.35 3.81 19.99
N VAL A 100 -4.49 2.86 20.38
CA VAL A 100 -4.53 1.48 19.85
C VAL A 100 -5.86 0.83 20.23
N LYS A 101 -6.24 0.93 21.51
CA LYS A 101 -7.50 0.37 22.04
C LYS A 101 -8.72 0.97 21.36
N ARG A 102 -8.78 2.30 21.26
CA ARG A 102 -9.91 3.02 20.62
C ARG A 102 -10.02 2.71 19.13
N SER A 103 -8.89 2.65 18.42
CA SER A 103 -8.89 2.34 16.98
C SER A 103 -9.38 0.92 16.71
N LEU A 104 -8.91 -0.07 17.48
CA LEU A 104 -9.35 -1.46 17.34
C LEU A 104 -10.82 -1.66 17.76
N ALA A 105 -11.27 -0.98 18.83
CA ALA A 105 -12.68 -1.00 19.23
C ALA A 105 -13.57 -0.41 18.13
N ALA A 106 -13.24 0.77 17.63
CA ALA A 106 -13.98 1.43 16.55
C ALA A 106 -13.99 0.57 15.27
N ALA A 107 -12.85 -0.01 14.87
CA ALA A 107 -12.75 -0.91 13.73
C ALA A 107 -13.67 -2.15 13.91
N THR A 108 -13.68 -2.75 15.10
CA THR A 108 -14.53 -3.92 15.40
C THR A 108 -16.01 -3.56 15.32
N LEU A 109 -16.42 -2.43 15.90
CA LEU A 109 -17.81 -1.97 15.87
C LEU A 109 -18.27 -1.63 14.44
N ILE A 110 -17.43 -0.97 13.64
CA ILE A 110 -17.73 -0.68 12.24
C ILE A 110 -17.83 -1.99 11.44
N LEU A 111 -16.95 -2.98 11.69
CA LEU A 111 -17.02 -4.30 11.04
C LEU A 111 -18.30 -5.05 11.36
N LEU A 112 -18.79 -4.96 12.61
CA LEU A 112 -20.10 -5.52 12.97
C LEU A 112 -21.20 -4.85 12.13
N GLY A 113 -21.22 -3.53 12.02
CA GLY A 113 -22.18 -2.82 11.16
C GLY A 113 -22.04 -3.16 9.67
N GLN A 114 -20.81 -3.39 9.19
CA GLN A 114 -20.51 -3.80 7.82
C GLN A 114 -21.12 -5.15 7.45
N THR A 115 -21.36 -6.06 8.42
CA THR A 115 -22.03 -7.33 8.14
C THR A 115 -23.47 -7.12 7.63
N GLY A 116 -24.24 -6.26 8.31
CA GLY A 116 -25.58 -5.88 7.89
C GLY A 116 -25.58 -5.08 6.58
N LEU A 117 -24.62 -4.16 6.42
CA LEU A 117 -24.51 -3.38 5.19
C LEU A 117 -24.16 -4.26 3.98
N GLY A 118 -23.24 -5.21 4.14
CA GLY A 118 -22.87 -6.20 3.12
C GLY A 118 -24.03 -7.13 2.77
N ALA A 119 -24.81 -7.56 3.76
CA ALA A 119 -26.06 -8.29 3.53
C ALA A 119 -27.04 -7.44 2.68
N GLY A 120 -27.19 -6.15 3.01
CA GLY A 120 -28.00 -5.22 2.22
C GLY A 120 -27.52 -5.07 0.77
N VAL A 121 -26.20 -5.01 0.53
CA VAL A 121 -25.64 -4.97 -0.83
C VAL A 121 -26.07 -6.19 -1.64
N VAL A 122 -26.10 -7.39 -1.04
CA VAL A 122 -26.58 -8.61 -1.72
C VAL A 122 -28.09 -8.58 -1.92
N LEU A 123 -28.85 -8.43 -0.83
CA LEU A 123 -30.31 -8.58 -0.81
C LEU A 123 -31.05 -7.49 -1.61
N LEU A 124 -30.47 -6.28 -1.69
CA LEU A 124 -31.03 -5.16 -2.45
C LEU A 124 -30.43 -5.04 -3.86
N LYS A 125 -29.70 -6.06 -4.34
CA LYS A 125 -29.11 -6.11 -5.69
C LYS A 125 -28.14 -4.95 -5.98
N SER A 126 -27.19 -4.75 -5.06
CA SER A 126 -26.07 -3.81 -5.14
C SER A 126 -26.44 -2.36 -5.49
N PRO A 127 -27.32 -1.67 -4.72
CA PRO A 127 -27.60 -0.25 -4.95
C PRO A 127 -26.31 0.58 -4.88
N ALA A 128 -26.16 1.54 -5.80
CA ALA A 128 -24.91 2.28 -5.95
C ALA A 128 -24.46 2.98 -4.64
N LEU A 129 -25.38 3.70 -3.99
CA LEU A 129 -25.08 4.41 -2.74
C LEU A 129 -24.67 3.45 -1.62
N LEU A 130 -25.34 2.30 -1.52
CA LEU A 130 -25.06 1.30 -0.50
C LEU A 130 -23.67 0.68 -0.71
N SER A 131 -23.32 0.40 -1.96
CA SER A 131 -22.01 -0.12 -2.35
C SER A 131 -20.88 0.87 -2.08
N VAL A 132 -21.11 2.16 -2.36
CA VAL A 132 -20.15 3.25 -2.05
C VAL A 132 -19.97 3.39 -0.54
N LEU A 133 -21.05 3.40 0.23
CA LEU A 133 -20.99 3.45 1.70
C LEU A 133 -20.26 2.23 2.27
N HIS A 134 -20.53 1.05 1.71
CA HIS A 134 -19.89 -0.19 2.11
C HIS A 134 -18.37 -0.13 1.93
N LEU A 135 -17.90 0.26 0.76
CA LEU A 135 -16.46 0.43 0.51
C LEU A 135 -15.84 1.55 1.37
N GLY A 136 -16.51 2.70 1.54
CA GLY A 136 -16.00 3.82 2.34
C GLY A 136 -15.76 3.43 3.81
N LEU A 137 -16.69 2.67 4.40
CA LEU A 137 -16.54 2.13 5.74
C LEU A 137 -15.48 1.02 5.82
N ALA A 138 -15.37 0.15 4.81
CA ALA A 138 -14.29 -0.84 4.74
C ALA A 138 -12.90 -0.19 4.71
N LEU A 139 -12.72 0.88 3.91
CA LEU A 139 -11.50 1.69 3.87
C LEU A 139 -11.21 2.37 5.21
N THR A 140 -12.26 2.89 5.87
CA THR A 140 -12.15 3.51 7.20
C THR A 140 -11.66 2.50 8.24
N THR A 141 -12.25 1.30 8.28
CA THR A 141 -11.82 0.20 9.15
C THR A 141 -10.38 -0.20 8.87
N PHE A 142 -10.00 -0.37 7.60
CA PHE A 142 -8.62 -0.69 7.23
C PHE A 142 -7.65 0.39 7.73
N GLY A 143 -8.02 1.66 7.60
CA GLY A 143 -7.25 2.78 8.14
C GLY A 143 -7.08 2.72 9.66
N LEU A 144 -8.16 2.44 10.40
CA LEU A 144 -8.11 2.32 11.87
C LEU A 144 -7.20 1.16 12.32
N VAL A 145 -7.25 0.02 11.64
CA VAL A 145 -6.37 -1.13 11.93
C VAL A 145 -4.91 -0.78 11.62
N LEU A 146 -4.63 -0.06 10.53
CA LEU A 146 -3.28 0.40 10.20
C LEU A 146 -2.74 1.44 11.20
N ILE A 147 -3.57 2.36 11.70
CA ILE A 147 -3.18 3.29 12.78
C ILE A 147 -2.77 2.50 14.02
N ALA A 148 -3.56 1.50 14.41
CA ALA A 148 -3.23 0.61 15.52
C ALA A 148 -1.92 -0.17 15.26
N LEU A 149 -1.70 -0.63 14.02
CA LEU A 149 -0.50 -1.35 13.61
C LEU A 149 0.75 -0.50 13.75
N VAL A 150 0.75 0.71 13.19
CA VAL A 150 1.88 1.65 13.28
C VAL A 150 2.17 1.97 14.74
N ALA A 151 1.14 2.26 15.54
CA ALA A 151 1.30 2.49 16.97
C ALA A 151 1.86 1.27 17.73
N ALA A 152 1.56 0.04 17.29
CA ALA A 152 2.05 -1.18 17.93
C ALA A 152 3.51 -1.52 17.61
N PHE A 153 4.01 -1.16 16.42
CA PHE A 153 5.37 -1.49 15.98
C PHE A 153 6.37 -0.34 16.10
N VAL A 154 5.94 0.90 15.90
CA VAL A 154 6.88 2.04 15.79
C VAL A 154 7.13 2.71 17.14
N HIS A 155 6.18 2.68 18.08
CA HIS A 155 6.31 3.42 19.34
C HIS A 155 5.81 2.63 20.57
N PRO A 156 6.71 2.15 21.44
CA PRO A 156 6.28 1.59 22.72
C PRO A 156 5.54 2.64 23.56
N ALA A 157 4.55 2.17 24.32
CA ALA A 157 3.45 2.94 24.92
C ALA A 157 3.83 4.14 25.82
N THR A 158 5.10 4.31 26.16
CA THR A 158 5.61 5.32 27.09
C THR A 158 5.87 6.70 26.45
N VAL A 159 6.09 6.78 25.13
CA VAL A 159 6.43 8.04 24.43
C VAL A 159 5.21 8.79 23.89
N ILE A 160 4.14 8.07 23.54
CA ILE A 160 2.92 8.63 22.90
C ILE A 160 2.23 9.68 23.80
N ALA A 161 2.39 9.59 25.12
CA ALA A 161 1.65 10.41 26.08
C ALA A 161 2.19 11.85 26.30
N LYS A 162 3.41 12.20 25.86
CA LYS A 162 4.01 13.52 26.19
C LYS A 162 4.26 14.46 25.01
N LYS A 163 4.28 13.99 23.75
CA LYS A 163 4.65 14.83 22.57
C LYS A 163 3.90 14.56 21.26
N ALA A 164 2.86 13.70 21.24
CA ALA A 164 2.05 13.50 20.04
C ALA A 164 1.24 14.76 19.74
N ALA A 165 1.76 15.62 18.86
CA ALA A 165 1.11 16.86 18.50
C ALA A 165 1.16 17.04 16.98
N ILE A 166 0.00 17.32 16.39
CA ILE A 166 -0.17 17.70 14.98
C ILE A 166 0.41 19.11 14.81
N LYS A 167 1.74 19.25 14.91
CA LYS A 167 2.44 20.55 14.96
C LYS A 167 3.43 20.73 13.82
N THR A 168 3.71 19.69 13.03
CA THR A 168 4.69 19.80 11.94
C THR A 168 4.02 20.05 10.59
N PRO A 169 4.65 20.85 9.70
CA PRO A 169 4.17 21.05 8.35
C PRO A 169 3.97 19.74 7.58
N PHE A 170 4.87 18.76 7.76
CA PHE A 170 4.75 17.46 7.12
C PHE A 170 3.53 16.65 7.59
N THR A 171 3.22 16.72 8.89
CA THR A 171 2.03 16.04 9.46
C THR A 171 0.74 16.64 8.89
N HIS A 172 0.64 17.97 8.82
CA HIS A 172 -0.52 18.64 8.21
C HIS A 172 -0.69 18.29 6.73
N LEU A 173 0.40 18.35 5.96
CA LEU A 173 0.38 17.96 4.55
C LEU A 173 -0.11 16.53 4.37
N THR A 174 0.37 15.61 5.21
CA THR A 174 0.01 14.20 5.11
C THR A 174 -1.44 13.95 5.50
N LEU A 175 -1.96 14.57 6.56
CA LEU A 175 -3.37 14.46 6.94
C LEU A 175 -4.29 15.01 5.85
N ALA A 176 -3.96 16.17 5.28
CA ALA A 176 -4.71 16.77 4.17
C ALA A 176 -4.67 15.87 2.92
N THR A 177 -3.50 15.32 2.60
CA THR A 177 -3.33 14.39 1.48
C THR A 177 -4.14 13.11 1.69
N SER A 178 -4.13 12.53 2.90
CA SER A 178 -4.92 11.34 3.21
C SER A 178 -6.42 11.59 3.08
N LEU A 179 -6.93 12.74 3.57
CA LEU A 179 -8.33 13.11 3.38
C LEU A 179 -8.69 13.23 1.89
N LEU A 180 -7.85 13.90 1.10
CA LEU A 180 -8.05 14.04 -0.34
C LEU A 180 -8.02 12.69 -1.06
N VAL A 181 -7.10 11.79 -0.69
CA VAL A 181 -7.05 10.42 -1.23
C VAL A 181 -8.30 9.64 -0.83
N PHE A 182 -8.81 9.77 0.38
CA PHE A 182 -10.07 9.14 0.78
C PHE A 182 -11.24 9.60 -0.10
N VAL A 183 -11.37 10.92 -0.32
CA VAL A 183 -12.36 11.49 -1.24
C VAL A 183 -12.16 10.97 -2.66
N LEU A 184 -10.91 10.86 -3.13
CA LEU A 184 -10.59 10.27 -4.43
C LEU A 184 -11.08 8.82 -4.55
N LEU A 185 -10.85 7.98 -3.54
CA LEU A 185 -11.31 6.59 -3.53
C LEU A 185 -12.84 6.50 -3.55
N VAL A 186 -13.54 7.32 -2.75
CA VAL A 186 -15.01 7.38 -2.72
C VAL A 186 -15.55 7.84 -4.08
N SER A 187 -14.93 8.85 -4.71
CA SER A 187 -15.34 9.30 -6.04
C SER A 187 -15.16 8.20 -7.10
N GLY A 188 -14.07 7.43 -7.04
CA GLY A 188 -13.85 6.29 -7.95
C GLY A 188 -14.84 5.14 -7.72
N ALA A 189 -15.20 4.90 -6.45
CA ALA A 189 -16.25 3.97 -6.07
C ALA A 189 -17.60 4.37 -6.68
N LEU A 190 -17.94 5.66 -6.62
CA LEU A 190 -19.16 6.21 -7.19
C LEU A 190 -19.19 6.08 -8.73
N VAL A 191 -18.10 6.42 -9.41
CA VAL A 191 -17.98 6.24 -10.87
C VAL A 191 -18.21 4.78 -11.26
N THR A 192 -17.68 3.85 -10.48
CA THR A 192 -17.80 2.42 -10.78
C THR A 192 -19.19 1.88 -10.44
N ALA A 193 -19.74 2.25 -9.29
CA ALA A 193 -21.06 1.80 -8.83
C ALA A 193 -22.22 2.36 -9.68
N THR A 194 -21.98 3.44 -10.42
CA THR A 194 -22.93 4.03 -11.38
C THR A 194 -22.64 3.64 -12.83
N GLU A 195 -21.62 2.80 -13.07
CA GLU A 195 -21.19 2.34 -14.39
C GLU A 195 -20.86 3.47 -15.38
N THR A 196 -20.52 4.67 -14.87
CA THR A 196 -20.31 5.87 -15.70
C THR A 196 -18.92 5.97 -16.31
N GLY A 197 -18.00 5.05 -15.97
CA GLY A 197 -16.61 5.08 -16.44
C GLY A 197 -16.48 5.11 -17.97
N ALA A 198 -17.33 4.35 -18.69
CA ALA A 198 -17.31 4.28 -20.15
C ALA A 198 -17.90 5.53 -20.83
N ALA A 199 -18.66 6.37 -20.11
CA ALA A 199 -19.24 7.60 -20.66
C ALA A 199 -18.17 8.64 -21.03
N CYS A 200 -16.96 8.52 -20.49
CA CYS A 200 -15.77 9.30 -20.85
C CYS A 200 -14.71 8.40 -21.50
N GLY A 201 -14.93 8.01 -22.76
CA GLY A 201 -13.94 7.29 -23.58
C GLY A 201 -12.67 8.13 -23.79
N GLY A 202 -11.50 7.51 -23.96
CA GLY A 202 -10.24 8.23 -24.18
C GLY A 202 -9.51 8.73 -22.92
N TRP A 203 -8.24 9.11 -23.11
CA TRP A 203 -7.31 9.54 -22.06
C TRP A 203 -6.31 10.55 -22.62
N PRO A 204 -6.02 11.69 -21.93
CA PRO A 204 -6.55 12.09 -20.62
C PRO A 204 -7.95 12.74 -20.68
N LEU A 205 -8.36 13.25 -21.85
CA LEU A 205 -9.66 13.88 -22.08
C LEU A 205 -10.73 12.86 -22.51
N CYS A 206 -12.02 13.26 -22.51
CA CYS A 206 -13.12 12.44 -22.98
C CYS A 206 -13.24 12.53 -24.51
N ASN A 207 -12.72 11.53 -25.24
CA ASN A 207 -12.70 11.42 -26.70
C ASN A 207 -12.09 12.66 -27.36
N GLY A 208 -10.99 13.15 -26.78
CA GLY A 208 -10.26 14.34 -27.25
C GLY A 208 -10.85 15.68 -26.81
N GLY A 209 -11.96 15.70 -26.05
CA GLY A 209 -12.60 16.94 -25.59
C GLY A 209 -13.17 16.89 -24.17
N LEU A 210 -13.94 17.92 -23.82
CA LEU A 210 -14.64 18.00 -22.54
C LEU A 210 -15.91 17.12 -22.53
N PRO A 211 -16.38 16.69 -21.34
CA PRO A 211 -17.60 15.89 -21.21
C PRO A 211 -18.84 16.59 -21.77
N LYS A 212 -19.75 15.81 -22.38
CA LYS A 212 -20.99 16.32 -22.99
C LYS A 212 -22.26 16.06 -22.19
N ASN A 213 -22.21 15.16 -21.20
CA ASN A 213 -23.37 14.76 -20.40
C ASN A 213 -22.98 14.51 -18.93
N GLY A 214 -23.97 14.39 -18.05
CA GLY A 214 -23.76 14.23 -16.61
C GLY A 214 -22.93 13.00 -16.23
N ALA A 215 -23.15 11.86 -16.89
CA ALA A 215 -22.39 10.63 -16.65
C ALA A 215 -20.90 10.81 -16.98
N ALA A 216 -20.58 11.44 -18.11
CA ALA A 216 -19.21 11.73 -18.50
C ALA A 216 -18.56 12.75 -17.55
N TRP A 217 -19.32 13.73 -17.03
CA TRP A 217 -18.84 14.67 -16.01
C TRP A 217 -18.48 13.99 -14.69
N LEU A 218 -19.22 12.95 -14.29
CA LEU A 218 -18.91 12.18 -13.09
C LEU A 218 -17.55 11.47 -13.22
N ALA A 219 -17.33 10.77 -14.34
CA ALA A 219 -16.06 10.10 -14.63
C ALA A 219 -14.89 11.07 -14.80
N PHE A 220 -15.11 12.21 -15.47
CA PHE A 220 -14.09 13.24 -15.65
C PHE A 220 -13.76 13.97 -14.34
N GLY A 221 -14.75 14.22 -13.49
CA GLY A 221 -14.57 14.81 -12.16
C GLY A 221 -13.62 13.98 -11.28
N HIS A 222 -13.74 12.65 -11.31
CA HIS A 222 -12.77 11.76 -10.67
C HIS A 222 -11.33 11.96 -11.18
N ARG A 223 -11.14 12.19 -12.49
CA ARG A 223 -9.81 12.50 -13.07
C ARG A 223 -9.28 13.85 -12.57
N LEU A 224 -10.15 14.87 -12.44
CA LEU A 224 -9.75 16.17 -11.88
C LEU A 224 -9.32 16.03 -10.41
N ILE A 225 -10.06 15.30 -9.59
CA ILE A 225 -9.67 15.01 -8.19
C ILE A 225 -8.33 14.25 -8.17
N THR A 226 -8.11 13.33 -9.13
CA THR A 226 -6.84 12.61 -9.28
C THR A 226 -5.67 13.57 -9.53
N LEU A 227 -5.83 14.59 -10.37
CA LEU A 227 -4.78 15.59 -10.63
C LEU A 227 -4.42 16.39 -9.38
N VAL A 228 -5.43 16.80 -8.59
CA VAL A 228 -5.20 17.52 -7.33
C VAL A 228 -4.50 16.59 -6.32
N ALA A 229 -4.96 15.35 -6.18
CA ALA A 229 -4.33 14.36 -5.31
C ALA A 229 -2.87 14.08 -5.74
N ALA A 230 -2.61 14.02 -7.05
CA ALA A 230 -1.27 13.82 -7.58
C ALA A 230 -0.32 14.96 -7.19
N ALA A 231 -0.76 16.23 -7.28
CA ALA A 231 0.04 17.36 -6.85
C ALA A 231 0.40 17.27 -5.36
N PHE A 232 -0.57 16.91 -4.50
CA PHE A 232 -0.33 16.73 -3.06
C PHE A 232 0.65 15.59 -2.78
N ILE A 233 0.50 14.43 -3.43
CA ILE A 233 1.40 13.28 -3.29
C ILE A 233 2.82 13.61 -3.77
N ILE A 234 2.97 14.36 -4.87
CA ILE A 234 4.27 14.80 -5.36
C ILE A 234 4.93 15.74 -4.32
N VAL A 235 4.19 16.73 -3.80
CA VAL A 235 4.72 17.61 -2.75
C VAL A 235 5.08 16.82 -1.50
N GLN A 236 4.25 15.86 -1.09
CA GLN A 236 4.51 14.96 0.04
C GLN A 236 5.80 14.16 -0.15
N PHE A 237 6.01 13.57 -1.34
CA PHE A 237 7.25 12.88 -1.69
C PHE A 237 8.46 13.81 -1.61
N LEU A 238 8.40 14.98 -2.26
CA LEU A 238 9.51 15.93 -2.26
C LEU A 238 9.87 16.40 -0.86
N ARG A 239 8.87 16.68 -0.01
CA ARG A 239 9.05 17.05 1.39
C ARG A 239 9.62 15.90 2.22
N ALA A 240 9.17 14.66 2.01
CA ALA A 240 9.72 13.50 2.71
C ALA A 240 11.22 13.31 2.41
N TRP A 241 11.63 13.41 1.15
CA TRP A 241 13.04 13.33 0.75
C TRP A 241 13.88 14.55 1.16
N GLN A 242 13.24 15.62 1.63
CA GLN A 242 13.91 16.78 2.20
C GLN A 242 14.06 16.66 3.73
N SER A 243 12.98 16.36 4.45
CA SER A 243 12.93 16.49 5.92
C SER A 243 12.65 15.19 6.70
N GLN A 244 12.49 14.04 6.03
CA GLN A 244 12.14 12.75 6.65
C GLN A 244 13.10 11.61 6.26
N ARG A 245 14.32 11.91 5.83
CA ARG A 245 15.35 10.93 5.42
C ARG A 245 15.87 10.06 6.57
N SER A 246 15.70 10.49 7.82
CA SER A 246 16.03 9.72 9.03
C SER A 246 14.93 8.75 9.43
N GLN A 247 13.76 8.81 8.76
CA GLN A 247 12.54 8.16 9.20
C GLN A 247 12.11 7.06 8.21
N PRO A 248 12.40 5.76 8.50
CA PRO A 248 12.17 4.67 7.56
C PRO A 248 10.72 4.54 7.11
N VAL A 249 9.76 4.64 8.03
CA VAL A 249 8.33 4.51 7.73
C VAL A 249 7.87 5.64 6.81
N GLN A 250 8.24 6.88 7.12
CA GLN A 250 7.76 8.06 6.42
C GLN A 250 8.36 8.16 5.02
N LEU A 251 9.68 7.96 4.87
CA LEU A 251 10.32 8.06 3.56
C LEU A 251 9.89 6.92 2.64
N SER A 252 9.82 5.70 3.15
CA SER A 252 9.40 4.54 2.36
C SER A 252 7.93 4.63 1.96
N ALA A 253 7.03 5.01 2.89
CA ALA A 253 5.62 5.18 2.58
C ALA A 253 5.37 6.34 1.60
N ALA A 254 6.06 7.48 1.72
CA ALA A 254 5.92 8.58 0.76
C ALA A 254 6.42 8.18 -0.65
N THR A 255 7.51 7.41 -0.72
CA THR A 255 8.04 6.87 -1.99
C THR A 255 7.08 5.83 -2.59
N GLY A 256 6.55 4.93 -1.76
CA GLY A 256 5.54 3.96 -2.17
C GLY A 256 4.26 4.64 -2.66
N ALA A 257 3.78 5.69 -1.99
CA ALA A 257 2.60 6.44 -2.39
C ALA A 257 2.76 7.09 -3.77
N LEU A 258 3.92 7.70 -4.04
CA LEU A 258 4.21 8.27 -5.36
C LEU A 258 4.22 7.18 -6.45
N LEU A 259 4.88 6.05 -6.20
CA LEU A 259 5.00 4.99 -7.20
C LEU A 259 3.69 4.22 -7.41
N LEU A 260 2.91 4.02 -6.36
CA LEU A 260 1.53 3.53 -6.47
C LEU A 260 0.69 4.50 -7.30
N LEU A 261 0.80 5.82 -7.10
CA LEU A 261 0.10 6.82 -7.92
C LEU A 261 0.54 6.75 -9.40
N VAL A 262 1.85 6.65 -9.68
CA VAL A 262 2.36 6.50 -11.05
C VAL A 262 1.80 5.23 -11.69
N GLY A 263 1.81 4.12 -10.95
CA GLY A 263 1.15 2.87 -11.35
C GLY A 263 -0.34 3.04 -11.60
N GLN A 264 -1.06 3.77 -10.75
CA GLN A 264 -2.49 4.05 -10.89
C GLN A 264 -2.81 4.83 -12.17
N VAL A 265 -1.99 5.83 -12.50
CA VAL A 265 -2.12 6.61 -13.73
C VAL A 265 -1.89 5.71 -14.95
N LEU A 266 -0.86 4.86 -14.91
CA LEU A 266 -0.57 3.89 -15.97
C LEU A 266 -1.73 2.90 -16.17
N ILE A 267 -2.14 2.19 -15.11
CA ILE A 267 -3.24 1.21 -15.18
C ILE A 267 -4.57 1.88 -15.52
N GLY A 268 -4.81 3.10 -15.01
CA GLY A 268 -5.98 3.91 -15.34
C GLY A 268 -6.05 4.30 -16.82
N ALA A 269 -4.92 4.64 -17.44
CA ALA A 269 -4.85 4.89 -18.88
C ALA A 269 -5.05 3.60 -19.68
N LEU A 270 -4.33 2.53 -19.33
CA LEU A 270 -4.39 1.25 -20.04
C LEU A 270 -5.78 0.61 -19.99
N LYS A 271 -6.47 0.66 -18.84
CA LYS A 271 -7.82 0.09 -18.75
C LYS A 271 -8.79 0.84 -19.67
N VAL A 272 -8.69 2.16 -19.80
CA VAL A 272 -9.55 2.93 -20.71
C VAL A 272 -9.23 2.61 -22.17
N GLN A 273 -7.94 2.55 -22.52
CA GLN A 273 -7.49 2.27 -23.90
C GLN A 273 -7.79 0.84 -24.36
N ARG A 274 -7.82 -0.13 -23.43
CA ARG A 274 -8.04 -1.55 -23.74
C ARG A 274 -9.49 -2.01 -23.50
N GLY A 275 -10.43 -1.10 -23.27
CA GLY A 275 -11.85 -1.45 -23.12
C GLY A 275 -12.22 -2.07 -21.77
N PHE A 276 -11.61 -1.60 -20.68
CA PHE A 276 -11.86 -1.99 -19.29
C PHE A 276 -11.72 -3.50 -19.01
N PRO A 277 -10.59 -4.14 -19.37
CA PRO A 277 -10.42 -5.56 -19.08
C PRO A 277 -10.39 -5.79 -17.56
N THR A 278 -10.99 -6.91 -17.12
CA THR A 278 -11.30 -7.18 -15.71
C THR A 278 -10.06 -7.26 -14.83
N ASP A 279 -8.94 -7.73 -15.36
CA ASP A 279 -7.64 -7.78 -14.68
C ASP A 279 -7.11 -6.37 -14.36
N LEU A 280 -7.18 -5.42 -15.29
CA LEU A 280 -6.75 -4.04 -15.07
C LEU A 280 -7.72 -3.26 -14.18
N VAL A 281 -9.04 -3.50 -14.30
CA VAL A 281 -10.03 -2.92 -13.37
C VAL A 281 -9.81 -3.46 -11.96
N GLY A 282 -9.56 -4.76 -11.85
CA GLY A 282 -9.17 -5.46 -10.64
C GLY A 282 -7.94 -4.84 -9.98
N LEU A 283 -6.86 -4.76 -10.76
CA LEU A 283 -5.58 -4.22 -10.33
C LEU A 283 -5.71 -2.76 -9.91
N HIS A 284 -6.40 -1.92 -10.70
CA HIS A 284 -6.60 -0.51 -10.39
C HIS A 284 -7.22 -0.31 -9.00
N ALA A 285 -8.28 -1.06 -8.67
CA ALA A 285 -8.90 -0.97 -7.35
C ALA A 285 -8.04 -1.57 -6.23
N ALA A 286 -7.35 -2.69 -6.47
CA ALA A 286 -6.43 -3.29 -5.49
C ALA A 286 -5.27 -2.34 -5.14
N SER A 287 -4.61 -1.76 -6.14
CA SER A 287 -3.54 -0.79 -5.89
C SER A 287 -4.07 0.54 -5.33
N ALA A 288 -5.37 0.84 -5.45
CA ALA A 288 -5.96 2.06 -4.88
C ALA A 288 -6.16 1.88 -3.37
N ALA A 289 -6.62 0.69 -2.95
CA ALA A 289 -6.64 0.29 -1.56
C ALA A 289 -5.23 0.26 -0.95
N ALA A 290 -4.22 -0.19 -1.71
CA ALA A 290 -2.82 -0.14 -1.28
C ALA A 290 -2.33 1.31 -1.10
N LEU A 291 -2.65 2.21 -2.03
CA LEU A 291 -2.33 3.64 -1.92
C LEU A 291 -2.95 4.26 -0.66
N TRP A 292 -4.22 3.96 -0.39
CA TRP A 292 -4.88 4.38 0.86
C TRP A 292 -4.15 3.84 2.10
N GLY A 293 -3.82 2.55 2.11
CA GLY A 293 -3.11 1.94 3.23
C GLY A 293 -1.75 2.61 3.49
N VAL A 294 -0.97 2.84 2.44
CA VAL A 294 0.32 3.55 2.53
C VAL A 294 0.15 4.98 3.02
N GLN A 295 -0.90 5.69 2.58
CA GLN A 295 -1.18 7.04 3.07
C GLN A 295 -1.58 7.08 4.55
N VAL A 296 -2.35 6.09 5.01
CA VAL A 296 -2.66 5.96 6.44
C VAL A 296 -1.40 5.65 7.25
N VAL A 297 -0.55 4.75 6.77
CA VAL A 297 0.73 4.43 7.43
C VAL A 297 1.62 5.66 7.52
N LEU A 298 1.70 6.47 6.46
CA LEU A 298 2.45 7.71 6.43
C LEU A 298 1.89 8.74 7.42
N ALA A 299 0.56 8.92 7.44
CA ALA A 299 -0.12 9.84 8.35
C ALA A 299 0.05 9.44 9.82
N ALA A 300 -0.17 8.17 10.13
CA ALA A 300 0.01 7.62 11.46
C ALA A 300 1.47 7.71 11.90
N GLY A 301 2.41 7.37 11.01
CA GLY A 301 3.84 7.48 11.29
C GLY A 301 4.26 8.92 11.56
N ALA A 302 3.87 9.87 10.72
CA ALA A 302 4.15 11.29 10.92
C ALA A 302 3.60 11.79 12.26
N TRP A 303 2.33 11.50 12.55
CA TRP A 303 1.67 11.91 13.80
C TRP A 303 2.32 11.29 15.05
N LEU A 304 2.63 9.99 15.01
CA LEU A 304 3.15 9.26 16.16
C LEU A 304 4.64 9.47 16.39
N SER A 305 5.39 9.91 15.36
CA SER A 305 6.83 10.18 15.47
C SER A 305 7.19 11.22 16.54
N GLY A 306 6.25 12.10 16.90
CA GLY A 306 6.46 13.15 17.90
C GLY A 306 7.53 14.18 17.52
N ARG A 307 7.92 14.24 16.23
CA ARG A 307 8.87 15.23 15.71
C ARG A 307 8.30 16.64 15.81
N SER A 308 9.20 17.61 15.95
CA SER A 308 8.89 19.03 15.90
C SER A 308 9.21 19.64 14.53
N ALA A 309 8.65 20.82 14.24
CA ALA A 309 9.00 21.57 13.03
C ALA A 309 10.50 21.94 12.97
N ALA A 310 11.14 22.11 14.13
CA ALA A 310 12.58 22.36 14.21
C ALA A 310 13.39 21.14 13.76
N ASP A 311 12.97 19.92 14.13
CA ASP A 311 13.64 18.68 13.70
C ASP A 311 13.57 18.51 12.17
N GLU A 312 12.42 18.81 11.58
CA GLU A 312 12.24 18.75 10.12
C GLU A 312 13.11 19.78 9.39
N LEU A 313 13.18 21.00 9.94
CA LEU A 313 14.01 22.07 9.39
C LEU A 313 15.50 21.74 9.49
N ALA A 314 15.95 21.24 10.64
CA ALA A 314 17.34 20.84 10.85
C ALA A 314 17.77 19.76 9.85
N GLU A 315 16.95 18.74 9.65
CA GLU A 315 17.23 17.67 8.69
C GLU A 315 17.24 18.15 7.23
N SER A 316 16.36 19.10 6.89
CA SER A 316 16.31 19.69 5.55
C SER A 316 17.55 20.52 5.20
N ARG A 317 18.23 21.07 6.21
CA ARG A 317 19.44 21.90 6.07
C ARG A 317 20.73 21.09 6.06
N GLN A 318 20.69 19.81 6.44
CA GLN A 318 21.89 18.96 6.38
C GLN A 318 22.41 18.86 4.95
N GLN A 319 23.71 19.07 4.79
CA GLN A 319 24.38 18.98 3.49
C GLN A 319 24.14 17.61 2.85
N ARG A 320 23.82 17.63 1.56
CA ARG A 320 23.63 16.42 0.77
C ARG A 320 24.94 16.04 0.13
N LEU A 321 25.18 14.74 -0.01
CA LEU A 321 26.22 14.25 -0.90
C LEU A 321 26.01 14.83 -2.31
N PRO A 322 27.10 15.14 -3.04
CA PRO A 322 27.01 15.52 -4.44
C PRO A 322 26.21 14.49 -5.25
N PHE A 323 25.43 14.97 -6.22
CA PHE A 323 24.51 14.13 -7.00
C PHE A 323 25.20 12.89 -7.60
N GLY A 324 26.40 13.05 -8.17
CA GLY A 324 27.15 11.95 -8.78
C GLY A 324 27.52 10.84 -7.79
N GLN A 325 27.95 11.20 -6.57
CA GLN A 325 28.26 10.22 -5.52
C GLN A 325 26.99 9.50 -5.06
N ARG A 326 25.92 10.25 -4.82
CA ARG A 326 24.63 9.71 -4.38
C ARG A 326 24.03 8.76 -5.43
N ALA A 327 24.11 9.10 -6.71
CA ALA A 327 23.65 8.23 -7.79
C ALA A 327 24.47 6.92 -7.84
N ARG A 328 25.80 7.01 -7.70
CA ARG A 328 26.68 5.83 -7.62
C ARG A 328 26.32 4.94 -6.44
N ASP A 329 26.05 5.54 -5.27
CA ASP A 329 25.68 4.79 -4.07
C ASP A 329 24.33 4.06 -4.26
N PHE A 330 23.32 4.68 -4.88
CA PHE A 330 22.08 3.95 -5.23
C PHE A 330 22.30 2.85 -6.27
N LEU A 331 23.12 3.09 -7.30
CA LEU A 331 23.46 2.06 -8.29
C LEU A 331 24.16 0.85 -7.65
N MET A 332 25.03 1.08 -6.66
CA MET A 332 25.69 0.00 -5.91
C MET A 332 24.68 -0.92 -5.18
N LEU A 333 23.56 -0.39 -4.69
CA LEU A 333 22.53 -1.20 -4.02
C LEU A 333 21.93 -2.27 -4.95
N ASN A 334 21.89 -2.03 -6.26
CA ASN A 334 21.33 -2.96 -7.24
C ASN A 334 22.21 -4.17 -7.52
N LYS A 335 23.51 -4.13 -7.17
CA LYS A 335 24.50 -5.16 -7.57
C LYS A 335 24.43 -5.46 -9.09
N PRO A 336 24.78 -4.50 -9.96
CA PRO A 336 24.49 -4.56 -11.40
C PRO A 336 25.07 -5.77 -12.12
N ILE A 337 26.22 -6.29 -11.67
CA ILE A 337 26.83 -7.49 -12.26
C ILE A 337 25.95 -8.73 -12.02
N ILE A 338 25.43 -8.90 -10.80
CA ILE A 338 24.54 -10.03 -10.48
C ILE A 338 23.22 -9.89 -11.24
N VAL A 339 22.68 -8.67 -11.31
CA VAL A 339 21.47 -8.40 -12.10
C VAL A 339 21.67 -8.77 -13.56
N LEU A 340 22.80 -8.39 -14.18
CA LEU A 340 23.11 -8.75 -15.57
C LEU A 340 23.11 -10.26 -15.79
N LEU A 341 23.72 -11.03 -14.88
CA LEU A 341 23.72 -12.50 -14.95
C LEU A 341 22.30 -13.09 -14.89
N LEU A 342 21.43 -12.53 -14.04
CA LEU A 342 20.01 -12.94 -13.95
C LEU A 342 19.23 -12.59 -15.22
N LEU A 343 19.51 -11.44 -15.85
CA LEU A 343 18.84 -11.04 -17.10
C LEU A 343 19.17 -11.99 -18.26
N VAL A 344 20.41 -12.49 -18.34
CA VAL A 344 20.79 -13.51 -19.34
C VAL A 344 19.91 -14.76 -19.19
N THR A 345 19.74 -15.26 -17.96
CA THR A 345 18.88 -16.43 -17.70
C THR A 345 17.41 -16.15 -18.00
N THR A 346 16.95 -14.92 -17.74
CA THR A 346 15.58 -14.49 -18.06
C THR A 346 15.37 -14.52 -19.57
N TYR A 347 16.29 -13.96 -20.37
CA TYR A 347 16.20 -13.96 -21.82
C TYR A 347 16.25 -15.39 -22.39
N ALA A 348 17.14 -16.24 -21.88
CA ALA A 348 17.17 -17.65 -22.26
C ALA A 348 15.82 -18.35 -21.96
N GLY A 349 15.24 -18.10 -20.78
CA GLY A 349 13.90 -18.59 -20.43
C GLY A 349 12.80 -18.11 -21.38
N MET A 350 12.85 -16.85 -21.83
CA MET A 350 11.93 -16.33 -22.84
C MET A 350 12.07 -17.06 -24.18
N VAL A 351 13.29 -17.30 -24.65
CA VAL A 351 13.55 -18.03 -25.92
C VAL A 351 13.07 -19.47 -25.84
N VAL A 352 13.37 -20.17 -24.74
CA VAL A 352 12.93 -21.56 -24.52
C VAL A 352 11.41 -21.63 -24.41
N GLY A 353 10.79 -20.75 -23.63
CA GLY A 353 9.34 -20.74 -23.43
C GLY A 353 8.56 -20.40 -24.69
N LEU A 354 9.05 -19.47 -25.51
CA LEU A 354 8.43 -19.10 -26.77
C LEU A 354 8.78 -20.07 -27.91
N LYS A 355 9.84 -20.87 -27.76
CA LYS A 355 10.44 -21.70 -28.83
C LYS A 355 10.84 -20.89 -30.07
N ALA A 356 11.11 -19.60 -29.89
CA ALA A 356 11.52 -18.65 -30.91
C ALA A 356 12.19 -17.43 -30.25
N LEU A 357 12.82 -16.56 -31.05
CA LEU A 357 13.31 -15.29 -30.54
C LEU A 357 12.13 -14.38 -30.14
N PRO A 358 12.09 -13.90 -28.88
CA PRO A 358 11.03 -13.02 -28.42
C PRO A 358 11.08 -11.67 -29.12
N GLY A 359 9.90 -11.08 -29.35
CA GLY A 359 9.77 -9.74 -29.93
C GLY A 359 10.41 -8.68 -29.03
N PHE A 360 11.05 -7.68 -29.66
CA PHE A 360 11.81 -6.62 -28.99
C PHE A 360 11.04 -5.96 -27.84
N TRP A 361 9.77 -5.62 -28.06
CA TRP A 361 8.97 -4.88 -27.07
C TRP A 361 8.78 -5.65 -25.75
N VAL A 362 8.39 -6.92 -25.82
CA VAL A 362 8.19 -7.76 -24.63
C VAL A 362 9.54 -8.00 -23.95
N THR A 363 10.60 -8.29 -24.72
CA THR A 363 11.95 -8.44 -24.17
C THR A 363 12.41 -7.20 -23.43
N PHE A 364 12.27 -6.01 -24.03
CA PHE A 364 12.71 -4.75 -23.43
C PHE A 364 12.05 -4.53 -22.07
N TRP A 365 10.72 -4.64 -21.98
CA TRP A 365 10.00 -4.44 -20.72
C TRP A 365 10.23 -5.55 -19.70
N THR A 366 10.38 -6.81 -20.15
CA THR A 366 10.75 -7.91 -19.26
C THR A 366 12.15 -7.72 -18.68
N MET A 367 13.13 -7.27 -19.46
CA MET A 367 14.49 -7.02 -18.98
C MET A 367 14.54 -5.84 -18.01
N ILE A 368 13.88 -4.72 -18.31
CA ILE A 368 13.82 -3.57 -17.39
C ILE A 368 13.08 -3.94 -16.10
N GLY A 369 11.93 -4.62 -16.20
CA GLY A 369 11.19 -5.11 -15.04
C GLY A 369 12.01 -6.07 -14.19
N GLY A 370 12.67 -7.06 -14.81
CA GLY A 370 13.52 -8.03 -14.14
C GLY A 370 14.72 -7.38 -13.45
N ALA A 371 15.34 -6.38 -14.09
CA ALA A 371 16.46 -5.63 -13.52
C ALA A 371 16.04 -4.88 -12.26
N LEU A 372 14.89 -4.21 -12.30
CA LEU A 372 14.33 -3.48 -11.16
C LEU A 372 13.88 -4.40 -10.03
N ALA A 373 13.28 -5.55 -10.35
CA ALA A 373 12.90 -6.55 -9.35
C ALA A 373 14.12 -7.08 -8.61
N ALA A 374 15.12 -7.58 -9.34
CA ALA A 374 16.35 -8.12 -8.75
C ALA A 374 17.16 -7.05 -8.00
N GLY A 375 17.30 -5.85 -8.59
CA GLY A 375 18.00 -4.72 -7.99
C GLY A 375 17.32 -4.20 -6.72
N GLY A 376 15.99 -4.08 -6.75
CA GLY A 376 15.16 -3.69 -5.61
C GLY A 376 15.24 -4.68 -4.46
N SER A 377 15.07 -5.97 -4.74
CA SER A 377 15.25 -7.06 -3.76
C SER A 377 16.66 -7.09 -3.17
N SER A 378 17.71 -6.86 -3.98
CA SER A 378 19.08 -6.72 -3.50
C SER A 378 19.28 -5.52 -2.56
N ALA A 379 18.61 -4.39 -2.83
CA ALA A 379 18.64 -3.22 -1.96
C ALA A 379 17.90 -3.47 -0.64
N LEU A 380 16.76 -4.19 -0.67
CA LEU A 380 16.02 -4.58 0.53
C LEU A 380 16.81 -5.54 1.41
N ASN A 381 17.44 -6.55 0.82
CA ASN A 381 18.32 -7.46 1.56
C ASN A 381 19.47 -6.69 2.24
N GLN A 382 20.11 -5.75 1.53
CA GLN A 382 21.15 -4.90 2.12
C GLN A 382 20.62 -3.97 3.23
N TYR A 383 19.37 -3.51 3.12
CA TYR A 383 18.73 -2.78 4.20
C TYR A 383 18.55 -3.65 5.44
N ILE A 384 18.11 -4.91 5.29
CA ILE A 384 17.94 -5.85 6.41
C ILE A 384 19.29 -6.16 7.07
N ASP A 385 20.32 -6.46 6.28
CA ASP A 385 21.65 -6.86 6.75
C ASP A 385 22.53 -5.69 7.23
N ARG A 386 22.08 -4.44 7.10
CA ARG A 386 22.91 -3.23 7.26
C ARG A 386 23.73 -3.15 8.56
N GLU A 387 23.22 -3.69 9.66
CA GLU A 387 23.93 -3.68 10.96
C GLU A 387 24.99 -4.78 11.04
N LEU A 388 24.72 -5.95 10.44
CA LEU A 388 25.68 -7.04 10.34
C LEU A 388 26.81 -6.68 9.38
N ASP A 389 26.47 -6.07 8.24
CA ASP A 389 27.42 -5.65 7.22
C ASP A 389 28.48 -4.65 7.74
N LYS A 390 28.18 -3.85 8.78
CA LYS A 390 29.16 -2.94 9.42
C LYS A 390 30.37 -3.68 10.00
N ASN A 391 30.15 -4.91 10.46
CA ASN A 391 31.17 -5.73 11.14
C ASN A 391 31.86 -6.71 10.18
N MET A 392 31.61 -6.61 8.87
CA MET A 392 32.15 -7.51 7.85
C MET A 392 33.14 -6.79 6.95
N GLN A 393 34.39 -7.26 6.88
CA GLN A 393 35.47 -6.64 6.08
C GLN A 393 35.07 -6.36 4.62
N ARG A 394 34.32 -7.28 4.00
CA ARG A 394 33.91 -7.19 2.58
C ARG A 394 32.77 -6.18 2.36
N THR A 395 31.89 -5.97 3.33
CA THR A 395 30.61 -5.26 3.12
C THR A 395 30.48 -3.98 3.94
N ALA A 396 31.40 -3.73 4.88
CA ALA A 396 31.43 -2.51 5.71
C ALA A 396 31.51 -1.21 4.90
N LYS A 397 32.11 -1.23 3.70
CA LYS A 397 32.22 -0.05 2.81
C LYS A 397 31.00 0.18 1.90
N ARG A 398 29.97 -0.65 2.00
CA ARG A 398 28.72 -0.46 1.23
C ARG A 398 28.01 0.81 1.68
N PRO A 399 27.13 1.40 0.83
CA PRO A 399 26.52 2.70 1.12
C PRO A 399 25.73 2.79 2.44
N LEU A 400 24.99 1.73 2.83
CA LEU A 400 24.18 1.73 4.06
C LEU A 400 25.01 1.47 5.33
N PRO A 401 25.89 0.45 5.38
CA PRO A 401 26.76 0.22 6.54
C PRO A 401 27.73 1.38 6.79
N ASP A 402 28.27 1.99 5.73
CA ASP A 402 29.20 3.13 5.80
C ASP A 402 28.50 4.46 6.15
N GLY A 403 27.17 4.47 6.25
CA GLY A 403 26.39 5.66 6.61
C GLY A 403 26.29 6.74 5.53
N ARG A 404 26.74 6.46 4.29
CA ARG A 404 26.62 7.41 3.16
C ARG A 404 25.18 7.61 2.70
N LEU A 405 24.37 6.55 2.79
CA LEU A 405 22.92 6.60 2.63
C LEU A 405 22.25 6.24 3.95
N THR A 406 21.13 6.90 4.26
CA THR A 406 20.36 6.54 5.45
C THR A 406 19.65 5.19 5.25
N PRO A 407 19.34 4.45 6.33
CA PRO A 407 18.52 3.24 6.23
C PRO A 407 17.17 3.49 5.56
N ALA A 408 16.55 4.65 5.81
CA ALA A 408 15.28 5.01 5.18
C ALA A 408 15.43 5.17 3.66
N GLU A 409 16.52 5.81 3.20
CA GLU A 409 16.80 5.97 1.77
C GLU A 409 16.98 4.62 1.07
N GLY A 410 17.69 3.69 1.70
CA GLY A 410 17.85 2.32 1.20
C GLY A 410 16.52 1.56 1.11
N LEU A 411 15.71 1.60 2.16
CA LEU A 411 14.39 0.97 2.19
C LEU A 411 13.44 1.56 1.15
N ALA A 412 13.37 2.90 1.07
CA ALA A 412 12.53 3.61 0.10
C ALA A 412 12.93 3.28 -1.34
N TYR A 413 14.24 3.22 -1.62
CA TYR A 413 14.75 2.84 -2.93
C TYR A 413 14.39 1.39 -3.29
N GLY A 414 14.65 0.43 -2.39
CA GLY A 414 14.37 -0.98 -2.63
C GLY A 414 12.89 -1.26 -2.88
N LEU A 415 12.01 -0.78 -1.99
CA LEU A 415 10.56 -0.90 -2.16
C LEU A 415 10.08 -0.19 -3.43
N GLY A 416 10.66 0.96 -3.75
CA GLY A 416 10.31 1.71 -4.94
C GLY A 416 10.68 1.00 -6.24
N ALA A 417 11.87 0.41 -6.31
CA ALA A 417 12.30 -0.38 -7.48
C ALA A 417 11.41 -1.62 -7.67
N CYS A 418 11.06 -2.33 -6.58
CA CYS A 418 10.13 -3.46 -6.63
C CYS A 418 8.73 -3.05 -7.12
N LEU A 419 8.17 -1.94 -6.60
CA LEU A 419 6.86 -1.44 -7.03
C LEU A 419 6.87 -1.01 -8.50
N LEU A 420 7.92 -0.30 -8.92
CA LEU A 420 8.07 0.13 -10.30
C LEU A 420 8.17 -1.07 -11.25
N SER A 421 8.96 -2.09 -10.88
CA SER A 421 9.04 -3.35 -11.61
C SER A 421 7.67 -3.98 -11.82
N PHE A 422 6.89 -4.12 -10.74
CA PHE A 422 5.57 -4.73 -10.78
C PHE A 422 4.63 -4.01 -11.75
N PHE A 423 4.51 -2.68 -11.69
CA PHE A 423 3.62 -1.94 -12.58
C PHE A 423 4.08 -1.93 -14.03
N LEU A 424 5.40 -1.88 -14.29
CA LEU A 424 5.92 -1.99 -15.65
C LEU A 424 5.60 -3.36 -16.26
N MET A 425 5.81 -4.45 -15.51
CA MET A 425 5.47 -5.79 -15.96
C MET A 425 3.96 -5.96 -16.14
N ALA A 426 3.14 -5.49 -15.20
CA ALA A 426 1.68 -5.59 -15.30
C ALA A 426 1.12 -4.81 -16.50
N GLY A 427 1.68 -3.63 -16.79
CA GLY A 427 1.21 -2.77 -17.88
C GLY A 427 1.68 -3.21 -19.27
N PHE A 428 2.95 -3.61 -19.39
CA PHE A 428 3.61 -3.80 -20.69
C PHE A 428 3.99 -5.24 -21.03
N VAL A 429 3.93 -6.17 -20.07
CA VAL A 429 4.20 -7.61 -20.28
C VAL A 429 2.92 -8.42 -20.08
N ASN A 430 2.52 -8.65 -18.83
CA ASN A 430 1.22 -9.17 -18.39
C ASN A 430 1.18 -9.29 -16.86
N LEU A 431 -0.02 -9.41 -16.29
CA LEU A 431 -0.23 -9.51 -14.85
C LEU A 431 0.39 -10.78 -14.24
N LEU A 432 0.37 -11.91 -14.95
CA LEU A 432 0.93 -13.17 -14.44
C LEU A 432 2.44 -13.05 -14.19
N ALA A 433 3.19 -12.51 -15.15
CA ALA A 433 4.63 -12.26 -15.00
C ALA A 433 4.92 -11.29 -13.85
N ALA A 434 4.10 -10.24 -13.67
CA ALA A 434 4.23 -9.31 -12.56
C ALA A 434 4.01 -9.98 -11.20
N ILE A 435 2.99 -10.85 -11.07
CA ILE A 435 2.71 -11.59 -9.84
C ILE A 435 3.82 -12.62 -9.54
N LEU A 436 4.29 -13.35 -10.55
CA LEU A 436 5.41 -14.30 -10.37
C LEU A 436 6.70 -13.57 -9.97
N SER A 437 6.97 -12.41 -10.59
CA SER A 437 8.09 -11.57 -10.21
C SER A 437 7.96 -11.06 -8.77
N LEU A 438 6.76 -10.62 -8.36
CA LEU A 438 6.48 -10.23 -6.98
C LEU A 438 6.67 -11.39 -5.99
N ALA A 439 6.22 -12.58 -6.33
CA ALA A 439 6.44 -13.77 -5.51
C ALA A 439 7.95 -14.07 -5.37
N GLY A 440 8.72 -13.96 -6.45
CA GLY A 440 10.18 -14.08 -6.42
C GLY A 440 10.86 -13.01 -5.56
N MET A 441 10.39 -11.76 -5.64
CA MET A 441 10.89 -10.66 -4.80
C MET A 441 10.65 -10.93 -3.31
N ILE A 442 9.46 -11.44 -2.94
CA ILE A 442 9.11 -11.81 -1.57
C ILE A 442 9.88 -13.04 -1.10
N TYR A 443 10.13 -14.02 -1.97
CA TYR A 443 10.88 -15.23 -1.61
C TYR A 443 12.36 -14.95 -1.36
N TYR A 444 12.96 -14.02 -2.12
CA TYR A 444 14.38 -13.70 -2.01
C TYR A 444 14.73 -12.90 -0.76
N VAL A 445 13.85 -11.96 -0.37
CA VAL A 445 14.02 -11.05 0.78
C VAL A 445 13.55 -11.75 2.05
#